data_AF-A0A6B8TIY7-F1
#
_entry.id   AF-A0A6B8TIY7-F1
#
_cell.length_a   1.000
_cell.length_b   1.000
_cell.length_c   1.000
_cell.angle_alpha   90.00
_cell.angle_beta   90.00
_cell.angle_gamma   90.00
#
_symmetry.space_group_name_H-M   'P 1'
#
loop_
_entity.id
_entity.type
_entity.pdbx_description
1 polymer ?
#
loop_
_entity_poly.entity_id
_entity_poly.type
_entity_poly.pdbx_seq_one_letter_code
_entity_poly.pdbx_strand_id
1 'polypeptide(L)' 'MSTEEKKDLKTIVEKTTRKVLKVTPHYVLLEPDPSLDKYANKVLFPEKLAQANEALRIAGNPEF' A
#
# COMPACT_ATOMS: atom_id res chain seq x y z
N MET A 1 -9.09 12.29 -22.63
CA MET A 1 -7.65 12.06 -22.89
C MET A 1 -6.88 12.53 -21.65
N SER A 2 -6.62 11.65 -20.69
CA SER A 2 -5.80 11.98 -19.52
C SER A 2 -4.41 11.42 -19.76
N THR A 3 -3.43 12.29 -19.97
CA THR A 3 -2.01 11.95 -20.11
C THR A 3 -1.46 11.60 -18.73
N GLU A 4 -1.45 10.31 -18.40
CA GLU A 4 -0.65 9.83 -17.27
C GLU A 4 0.83 9.89 -17.68
N GLU A 5 1.55 10.88 -17.16
CA GLU A 5 3.01 10.90 -17.17
C GLU A 5 3.51 9.64 -16.44
N LYS A 6 3.90 8.63 -17.22
CA LYS A 6 4.66 7.48 -16.72
C LYS A 6 6.03 7.98 -16.29
N LYS A 7 6.15 8.47 -15.05
CA LYS A 7 7.45 8.78 -14.45
C LYS A 7 8.28 7.50 -14.45
N ASP A 8 9.41 7.54 -15.14
CA ASP A 8 10.32 6.40 -15.22
C ASP A 8 10.71 5.94 -13.81
N LEU A 9 10.55 4.63 -13.57
CA LEU A 9 10.87 3.99 -12.28
C LEU A 9 12.31 4.28 -11.85
N LYS A 10 13.23 4.48 -12.80
CA LYS A 10 14.62 4.89 -12.55
C LYS A 10 14.70 6.26 -11.87
N THR A 11 13.96 7.25 -12.36
CA THR A 11 13.94 8.62 -11.82
C THR A 11 13.34 8.67 -10.41
N ILE A 12 12.37 7.80 -10.12
CA ILE A 12 11.76 7.68 -8.78
C ILE A 12 12.75 7.07 -7.78
N VAL A 13 13.54 6.08 -8.21
CA VAL A 13 14.59 5.45 -7.40
C VAL A 13 15.76 6.39 -7.15
N GLU A 14 16.17 7.20 -8.13
CA GLU A 14 17.26 8.17 -7.96
C GLU A 14 16.89 9.33 -7.01
N LYS A 15 15.61 9.69 -6.96
CA LYS A 15 15.13 10.77 -6.11
C LYS A 15 14.79 10.32 -4.68
N THR A 16 14.64 9.02 -4.45
CA THR A 16 14.30 8.49 -3.12
C THR A 16 15.56 8.20 -2.33
N THR A 17 15.63 8.69 -1.09
CA THR A 17 16.68 8.31 -0.14
C THR A 17 16.44 6.94 0.50
N ARG A 18 15.32 6.29 0.17
CA ARG A 18 14.88 5.01 0.75
C ARG A 18 15.54 3.85 0.05
N LYS A 19 15.95 2.85 0.82
CA LYS A 19 16.57 1.66 0.26
C LYS A 19 15.58 0.88 -0.60
N VAL A 20 16.06 0.41 -1.75
CA VAL A 20 15.30 -0.46 -2.64
C VAL A 20 15.34 -1.89 -2.10
N LEU A 21 14.17 -2.49 -1.86
CA LEU A 21 14.03 -3.88 -1.43
C LEU A 21 13.95 -4.84 -2.62
N LYS A 22 13.22 -4.45 -3.68
CA LYS A 22 13.04 -5.28 -4.88
C LYS A 22 12.76 -4.41 -6.09
N VAL A 23 13.38 -4.74 -7.22
CA VAL A 23 13.06 -4.15 -8.51
C VAL A 23 12.43 -5.22 -9.38
N THR A 24 11.30 -4.90 -10.00
CA THR A 24 10.68 -5.71 -11.05
C THR A 24 10.47 -4.84 -12.29
N PRO A 25 10.21 -5.42 -13.47
CA PRO A 25 9.95 -4.63 -14.68
C PRO A 25 8.76 -3.67 -14.56
N HIS A 26 7.82 -3.95 -13.65
CA HIS A 26 6.58 -3.19 -13.51
C HIS A 26 6.55 -2.29 -12.27
N TYR A 27 7.26 -2.64 -11.21
CA TYR A 27 7.24 -1.90 -9.95
C TYR A 27 8.55 -2.03 -9.17
N VAL A 28 8.79 -1.06 -8.29
CA VAL A 28 9.90 -1.06 -7.34
C VAL A 28 9.33 -1.09 -5.92
N LEU A 29 9.75 -2.07 -5.13
CA LEU A 29 9.49 -2.11 -3.69
C LEU A 29 10.62 -1.37 -2.98
N LEU A 30 10.24 -0.37 -2.21
CA LEU A 30 11.12 0.40 -1.33
C LEU A 30 10.89 0.00 0.12
N GLU A 31 11.83 0.35 0.99
CA GLU A 31 11.61 0.27 2.43
C GLU A 31 10.36 1.05 2.86
N PRO A 32 9.61 0.53 3.85
CA PRO A 32 8.49 1.25 4.44
C PRO A 32 8.92 2.64 4.90
N ASP A 33 8.06 3.62 4.66
CA ASP A 33 8.28 4.99 5.10
C ASP A 33 8.12 5.07 6.63
N PRO A 34 9.16 5.41 7.40
CA PRO A 34 9.06 5.49 8.86
C PRO A 34 8.04 6.54 9.31
N SER A 35 7.74 7.55 8.48
CA SER A 35 6.73 8.55 8.81
C SER A 35 5.29 8.00 8.83
N LEU A 36 5.08 6.80 8.30
CA LEU A 36 3.79 6.11 8.36
C LEU A 36 3.56 5.42 9.71
N ASP A 37 4.59 5.23 10.52
CA ASP A 37 4.48 4.60 11.86
C ASP A 37 3.49 5.36 12.77
N LYS A 38 3.31 6.66 12.54
CA LYS A 38 2.31 7.49 13.23
C LYS A 38 0.86 7.00 13.08
N TYR A 39 0.62 6.14 12.09
CA TYR A 39 -0.69 5.54 11.82
C TYR A 39 -0.80 4.09 12.32
N ALA A 40 0.28 3.47 12.82
CA ALA A 40 0.29 2.07 13.25
C ALA A 40 -0.80 1.75 14.30
N ASN A 41 -1.12 2.74 15.16
CA ASN A 41 -2.13 2.62 16.20
C ASN A 41 -3.38 3.48 15.94
N LYS A 42 -3.57 3.99 14.71
CA LYS A 42 -4.71 4.85 14.36
C LYS A 42 -5.60 4.21 13.31
N VAL A 43 -6.87 4.05 13.65
CA VAL A 43 -7.89 3.67 12.68
C VAL A 43 -8.36 4.93 11.96
N LEU A 44 -7.89 5.14 10.73
CA LEU A 44 -8.25 6.31 9.92
C LEU A 44 -9.68 6.24 9.37
N PHE A 45 -10.23 5.05 9.20
CA PHE A 45 -11.55 4.83 8.62
C PHE A 45 -12.33 3.77 9.42
N PRO A 46 -12.88 4.13 10.59
CA PRO A 46 -13.52 3.17 11.49
C PRO A 46 -14.74 2.48 10.85
N GLU A 47 -15.58 3.20 10.10
CA GLU A 47 -16.75 2.63 9.44
C GLU A 47 -16.37 1.61 8.35
N LYS A 48 -15.37 1.93 7.53
CA LYS A 48 -14.86 1.01 6.51
C LYS A 48 -14.21 -0.21 7.14
N LEU A 49 -13.50 -0.04 8.26
CA LEU A 49 -12.92 -1.15 9.01
C LEU A 49 -14.03 -2.06 9.56
N ALA A 50 -15.10 -1.49 10.14
CA ALA A 50 -16.23 -2.26 10.63
C ALA A 50 -16.92 -3.05 9.50
N GLN A 51 -17.14 -2.41 8.35
CA GLN A 51 -17.72 -3.09 7.18
C GLN A 51 -16.83 -4.22 6.64
N ALA A 52 -15.52 -3.99 6.57
CA ALA A 52 -14.56 -5.02 6.16
C ALA A 52 -14.52 -6.19 7.14
N ASN A 53 -14.58 -5.91 8.45
CA ASN A 53 -14.64 -6.95 9.48
C ASN A 53 -15.92 -7.77 9.38
N GLU A 54 -17.08 -7.15 9.14
CA GLU A 54 -18.34 -7.87 8.88
C GLU A 54 -18.25 -8.73 7.62
N ALA A 55 -17.69 -8.18 6.54
CA ALA A 55 -17.49 -8.94 5.29
C ALA A 55 -16.56 -10.15 5.50
N LEU A 56 -15.48 -9.98 6.26
CA LEU A 56 -14.57 -11.07 6.62
C LEU A 56 -15.22 -12.09 7.54
N ARG A 57 -16.11 -11.67 8.46
CA ARG A 57 -16.88 -12.59 9.30
C ARG A 57 -17.81 -13.46 8.47
N ILE A 58 -18.44 -12.90 7.44
CA ILE A 58 -19.32 -13.63 6.52
C ILE A 58 -18.51 -14.55 5.60
N ALA A 59 -17.42 -14.05 5.01
CA ALA A 59 -16.58 -14.82 4.08
C ALA A 59 -15.69 -15.86 4.79
N GLY A 60 -15.35 -15.62 6.05
CA GLY A 60 -14.53 -16.49 6.90
C GLY A 60 -15.33 -17.58 7.63
N ASN A 61 -16.61 -17.75 7.31
CA ASN A 61 -17.39 -18.91 7.70
C ASN A 61 -17.36 -19.91 6.54
N PRO A 62 -16.31 -20.75 6.40
CA PRO A 62 -16.36 -21.83 5.43
C PRO A 62 -17.52 -22.74 5.87
N GLU A 63 -18.57 -22.82 5.05
CA GLU A 63 -19.50 -23.94 5.14
C GLU A 63 -18.68 -25.21 4.84
N PHE A 64 -18.39 -25.97 5.88
CA PHE A 64 -17.95 -27.36 5.79
C PHE A 64 -19.15 -28.28 5.95
#